data_AF-A0A0G1RDQ1-F1
#
_entry.id   AF-A0A0G1RDQ1-F1
#
_cell.length_a   1.000
_cell.length_b   1.000
_cell.length_c   1.000
_cell.angle_alpha   90.00
_cell.angle_beta   90.00
_cell.angle_gamma   90.00
#
_symmetry.space_group_name_H-M   'P 1'
#
loop_
_entity.id
_entity.type
_entity.pdbx_description
1 polymer ?
#
loop_
_entity_poly.entity_id
_entity_poly.type
_entity_poly.pdbx_seq_one_letter_code
_entity_poly.pdbx_strand_id
1 'polypeptide(L)'
;MDFMENQTQNPYVVPVAIVVAGLLIAGAVVYNGGSFGNDGLGNTAPTQSEVVTPAEVAKAVGLKKVEFEKCVAEKRGTERVDTNLQEATSVGIGGTPTSIIVTPSGEQYFMVGALPADMLDAYVAAAIEDDAAKLTELEGQFGLPDAPDVPVLEEGDHLRGSIDAPVVLIEYSDLECPYCKRFHPEVKQMIEKYGDKIVWAYRHFPLEAIHSSARPLAEGSECAAQLGGNDKFWEYVDYVFEN
;
A
#
# COMPACT_ATOMS: atom_id res chain seq x y z
N MET A 1 55.33 -19.19 -45.46
CA MET A 1 56.26 -18.04 -45.31
C MET A 1 55.66 -16.95 -46.15
N ASP A 2 54.89 -16.04 -45.55
CA ASP A 2 54.46 -14.84 -46.24
C ASP A 2 54.43 -13.65 -45.30
N PHE A 3 55.09 -12.63 -45.81
CA PHE A 3 55.22 -11.22 -45.50
C PHE A 3 54.60 -10.61 -44.23
N MET A 4 55.51 -9.96 -43.51
CA MET A 4 55.27 -8.92 -42.53
C MET A 4 54.50 -7.76 -43.15
N GLU A 5 53.45 -7.27 -42.48
CA GLU A 5 53.01 -5.89 -42.62
C GLU A 5 52.94 -5.22 -41.24
N ASN A 6 53.95 -4.37 -41.02
CA ASN A 6 54.13 -3.52 -39.87
C ASN A 6 53.30 -2.24 -40.08
N GLN A 7 52.09 -2.20 -39.51
CA GLN A 7 51.29 -0.97 -39.46
C GLN A 7 51.56 -0.28 -38.12
N THR A 8 52.47 0.70 -38.15
CA THR A 8 52.70 1.68 -37.10
C THR A 8 51.37 2.33 -36.69
N GLN A 9 50.87 2.00 -35.51
CA GLN A 9 49.69 2.65 -34.93
C GLN A 9 50.01 4.13 -34.67
N ASN A 10 49.50 5.00 -35.52
CA ASN A 10 49.56 6.44 -35.33
C ASN A 10 48.63 6.81 -34.15
N PRO A 11 49.15 7.32 -33.02
CA PRO A 11 48.38 7.53 -31.79
C PRO A 11 47.29 8.61 -31.93
N TYR A 12 47.24 9.32 -33.07
CA TYR A 12 46.25 10.35 -33.35
C TYR A 12 45.00 9.85 -34.10
N VAL A 13 44.98 8.60 -34.60
CA VAL A 13 43.84 8.07 -35.38
C VAL A 13 42.59 7.92 -34.52
N VAL A 14 42.74 7.47 -33.27
CA VAL A 14 41.63 7.30 -32.31
C VAL A 14 41.01 8.65 -31.92
N PRO A 15 41.79 9.67 -31.48
CA PRO A 15 41.19 10.96 -31.13
C PRO A 15 40.62 11.72 -32.34
N VAL A 16 41.20 11.59 -33.54
CA VAL A 16 40.65 12.25 -34.75
C VAL A 16 39.32 11.62 -35.18
N ALA A 17 39.16 10.28 -35.07
CA ALA A 17 37.89 9.62 -35.37
C ALA A 17 36.75 10.06 -34.46
N ILE A 18 37.01 10.32 -33.17
CA ILE A 18 36.02 10.81 -32.20
C ILE A 18 35.56 12.23 -32.55
N VAL A 19 36.48 13.11 -32.94
CA VAL A 19 36.14 14.50 -33.32
C VAL A 19 35.33 14.54 -34.62
N VAL A 20 35.64 13.70 -35.61
CA VAL A 20 34.88 13.62 -36.86
C VAL A 20 33.48 13.05 -36.63
N ALA A 21 33.32 12.04 -35.78
CA ALA A 21 32.01 11.50 -35.41
C ALA A 21 31.12 12.54 -34.69
N GLY A 22 31.71 13.33 -33.78
CA GLY A 22 30.98 14.40 -33.07
C GLY A 22 30.47 15.52 -33.98
N LEU A 23 31.25 15.90 -35.00
CA LEU A 23 30.86 16.93 -35.98
C LEU A 23 29.77 16.46 -36.95
N LEU A 24 29.72 15.16 -37.29
CA LEU A 24 28.67 14.60 -38.15
C LEU A 24 27.30 14.53 -37.44
N ILE A 25 27.28 14.26 -36.14
CA ILE A 25 26.03 14.22 -35.34
C ILE A 25 25.48 15.65 -35.17
N ALA A 26 26.34 16.64 -34.89
CA ALA A 26 25.92 18.04 -34.79
C ALA A 26 25.44 18.62 -36.13
N GLY A 27 26.05 18.21 -37.25
CA GLY A 27 25.63 18.62 -38.60
C GLY A 27 24.27 18.06 -39.03
N ALA A 28 23.95 16.83 -38.64
CA ALA A 28 22.66 16.20 -38.97
C ALA A 28 21.46 16.88 -38.27
N VAL A 29 21.66 17.43 -37.07
CA VAL A 29 20.63 18.18 -36.33
C VAL A 29 20.32 19.54 -36.97
N VAL A 30 21.32 20.18 -37.62
CA VAL A 30 21.16 21.52 -38.20
C VAL A 30 20.67 21.47 -39.66
N TYR A 31 20.94 20.39 -40.40
CA TYR A 31 20.59 20.31 -41.82
C TYR A 31 19.17 19.76 -42.11
N ASN A 32 18.55 19.05 -41.16
CA ASN A 32 17.14 18.69 -41.24
C ASN A 32 16.27 19.74 -40.54
N GLY A 33 16.27 20.96 -41.11
CA GLY A 33 15.31 22.02 -40.83
C GLY A 33 13.88 21.64 -41.24
N GLY A 34 13.35 20.57 -40.62
CA GLY A 34 11.95 20.20 -40.63
C GLY A 34 11.25 20.96 -39.50
N SER A 35 10.43 21.91 -39.90
CA SER A 35 9.45 22.58 -39.04
C SER A 35 8.63 21.54 -38.27
N PHE A 36 8.91 21.41 -36.97
CA PHE A 36 8.00 20.71 -36.07
C PHE A 36 6.89 21.70 -35.71
N GLY A 37 5.73 21.46 -36.29
CA GLY A 37 4.48 22.12 -35.96
C GLY A 37 4.22 22.04 -34.46
N ASN A 38 3.70 23.14 -33.93
CA ASN A 38 3.09 23.21 -32.62
C ASN A 38 1.76 22.43 -32.66
N ASP A 39 1.87 21.11 -32.71
CA ASP A 39 0.74 20.20 -32.71
C ASP A 39 0.47 19.86 -31.24
N GLY A 40 -0.23 20.77 -30.56
CA GLY A 40 -1.08 20.59 -29.37
C GLY A 40 -0.96 19.32 -28.51
N LEU A 41 0.24 18.85 -28.18
CA LEU A 41 0.46 17.87 -27.13
C LEU A 41 0.50 18.64 -25.82
N GLY A 42 -0.69 18.81 -25.25
CA GLY A 42 -0.84 19.30 -23.90
C GLY A 42 0.01 18.47 -22.96
N ASN A 43 1.09 19.07 -22.48
CA ASN A 43 1.69 18.72 -21.21
C ASN A 43 0.68 19.08 -20.10
N THR A 44 -0.42 18.34 -20.02
CA THR A 44 -0.96 18.05 -18.71
C THR A 44 -0.05 16.97 -18.16
N ALA A 45 0.85 17.37 -17.25
CA ALA A 45 1.24 16.47 -16.17
C ALA A 45 -0.02 15.70 -15.74
N PRO A 46 0.04 14.39 -15.40
CA PRO A 46 -1.11 13.72 -14.84
C PRO A 46 -1.64 14.65 -13.76
N THR A 47 -2.86 15.14 -13.95
CA THR A 47 -3.54 15.99 -12.98
C THR A 47 -3.35 15.25 -11.67
N GLN A 48 -2.68 15.90 -10.71
CA GLN A 48 -2.47 15.34 -9.38
C GLN A 48 -3.76 14.63 -9.02
N SER A 49 -3.70 13.30 -8.84
CA SER A 49 -4.81 12.55 -8.26
C SER A 49 -5.32 13.42 -7.12
N GLU A 50 -6.57 13.85 -7.22
CA GLU A 50 -7.15 14.82 -6.30
C GLU A 50 -6.83 14.35 -4.88
N VAL A 51 -5.97 15.10 -4.17
CA VAL A 51 -5.44 14.67 -2.88
C VAL A 51 -6.62 14.66 -1.93
N VAL A 52 -7.15 13.48 -1.63
CA VAL A 52 -8.33 13.30 -0.79
C VAL A 52 -8.00 13.81 0.61
N THR A 53 -8.71 14.84 1.08
CA THR A 53 -8.49 15.41 2.41
C THR A 53 -9.44 14.79 3.45
N PRO A 54 -9.05 14.72 4.74
CA PRO A 54 -9.93 14.17 5.77
C PRO A 54 -11.30 14.87 5.87
N ALA A 55 -11.34 16.18 5.66
CA ALA A 55 -12.58 16.96 5.71
C ALA A 55 -13.53 16.65 4.54
N GLU A 56 -13.00 16.34 3.36
CA GLU A 56 -13.80 15.93 2.20
C GLU A 56 -14.42 14.56 2.43
N VAL A 57 -13.63 13.60 2.91
CA VAL A 57 -14.12 12.26 3.28
C VAL A 57 -15.20 12.37 4.35
N ALA A 58 -14.92 13.11 5.43
CA ALA A 58 -15.87 13.29 6.53
C ALA A 58 -17.21 13.87 6.05
N LYS A 59 -17.16 14.86 5.14
CA LYS A 59 -18.36 15.42 4.52
C LYS A 59 -19.09 14.37 3.68
N ALA A 60 -18.38 13.57 2.89
CA ALA A 60 -18.96 12.55 2.03
C ALA A 60 -19.68 11.45 2.83
N VAL A 61 -19.12 11.05 3.97
CA VAL A 61 -19.73 10.05 4.88
C VAL A 61 -20.73 10.67 5.87
N GLY A 62 -21.10 11.95 5.68
CA GLY A 62 -22.17 12.60 6.44
C GLY A 62 -21.81 13.01 7.87
N LEU A 63 -20.52 13.12 8.21
CA LEU A 63 -20.08 13.67 9.50
C LEU A 63 -20.29 15.18 9.54
N LYS A 64 -20.63 15.70 10.72
CA LYS A 64 -20.78 17.14 10.92
C LYS A 64 -19.42 17.81 10.90
N LYS A 65 -19.20 18.65 9.89
CA LYS A 65 -17.94 19.39 9.66
C LYS A 65 -17.32 19.99 10.93
N VAL A 66 -18.08 20.76 11.70
CA VAL A 66 -17.56 21.45 12.89
C VAL A 66 -17.08 20.49 13.98
N GLU A 67 -17.78 19.38 14.20
CA GLU A 67 -17.42 18.38 15.21
C GLU A 67 -16.18 17.59 14.75
N PHE A 68 -16.11 17.25 13.46
CA PHE A 68 -14.98 16.56 12.86
C PHE A 68 -13.70 17.41 12.85
N GLU A 69 -13.77 18.65 12.36
CA GLU A 69 -12.63 19.56 12.34
C GLU A 69 -12.11 19.84 13.75
N LYS A 70 -13.01 19.93 14.74
CA LYS A 70 -12.61 20.04 16.14
C LYS A 70 -11.86 18.79 16.62
N CYS A 71 -12.35 17.60 16.31
CA CYS A 71 -11.68 16.35 16.67
C CYS A 71 -10.26 16.26 16.10
N VAL A 72 -10.11 16.59 14.81
CA VAL A 72 -8.81 16.60 14.12
C VAL A 72 -7.89 17.67 14.71
N ALA A 73 -8.40 18.89 14.94
CA ALA A 73 -7.62 19.98 15.53
C ALA A 73 -7.13 19.66 16.96
N GLU A 74 -7.90 18.89 17.71
CA GLU A 74 -7.55 18.41 19.05
C GLU A 74 -6.71 17.13 19.03
N LYS A 75 -6.35 16.60 17.85
CA LYS A 75 -5.49 15.42 17.67
C LYS A 75 -5.99 14.16 18.35
N ARG A 76 -7.31 13.99 18.45
CA ARG A 76 -7.89 12.89 19.24
C ARG A 76 -7.66 11.51 18.64
N GLY A 77 -7.29 11.42 17.36
CA GLY A 77 -6.93 10.15 16.70
C GLY A 77 -5.46 9.78 16.81
N THR A 78 -4.58 10.72 17.20
CA THR A 78 -3.12 10.52 17.15
C THR A 78 -2.66 9.37 18.04
N GLU A 79 -3.23 9.21 19.23
CA GLU A 79 -2.83 8.14 20.15
C GLU A 79 -3.02 6.75 19.54
N ARG A 80 -4.19 6.44 18.96
CA ARG A 80 -4.43 5.13 18.35
C ARG A 80 -3.53 4.88 17.15
N VAL A 81 -3.33 5.89 16.31
CA VAL A 81 -2.43 5.81 15.14
C VAL A 81 -0.99 5.54 15.57
N ASP A 82 -0.50 6.23 16.61
CA ASP A 82 0.85 6.04 17.14
C ASP A 82 1.01 4.66 17.78
N THR A 83 0.01 4.18 18.53
CA THR A 83 0.02 2.84 19.12
C THR A 83 0.13 1.75 18.06
N ASN A 84 -0.69 1.80 17.01
CA ASN A 84 -0.62 0.81 15.93
C ASN A 84 0.72 0.83 15.19
N LEU A 85 1.22 2.02 14.86
CA LEU A 85 2.50 2.17 14.18
C LEU A 85 3.66 1.66 15.05
N GLN A 86 3.65 1.97 16.35
CA GLN A 86 4.67 1.51 17.29
C GLN A 86 4.63 -0.01 17.47
N GLU A 87 3.44 -0.59 17.62
CA GLU A 87 3.26 -2.04 17.72
C GLU A 87 3.87 -2.73 16.50
N ALA A 88 3.42 -2.35 15.31
CA ALA A 88 3.87 -2.92 14.05
C ALA A 88 5.39 -2.83 13.87
N THR A 89 5.96 -1.65 14.12
CA THR A 89 7.41 -1.44 13.98
C THR A 89 8.22 -2.18 15.05
N SER A 90 7.67 -2.37 16.26
CA SER A 90 8.33 -3.12 17.33
C SER A 90 8.52 -4.61 17.01
N VAL A 91 7.65 -5.15 16.16
CA VAL A 91 7.69 -6.54 15.71
C VAL A 91 8.27 -6.69 14.29
N GLY A 92 8.82 -5.61 13.72
CA GLY A 92 9.53 -5.64 12.44
C GLY A 92 8.66 -5.47 11.19
N ILE A 93 7.37 -5.11 11.33
CA ILE A 93 6.54 -4.73 10.19
C ILE A 93 7.05 -3.39 9.64
N GLY A 94 7.35 -3.37 8.34
CA GLY A 94 7.99 -2.23 7.66
C GLY A 94 7.25 -1.71 6.43
N GLY A 95 6.06 -2.23 6.13
CA GLY A 95 5.33 -1.88 4.91
C GLY A 95 3.86 -2.29 4.94
N THR A 96 3.12 -1.85 3.92
CA THR A 96 1.66 -2.04 3.81
C THR A 96 1.23 -2.49 2.40
N PRO A 97 0.08 -3.19 2.26
CA PRO A 97 -0.65 -3.80 3.37
C PRO A 97 0.17 -4.95 3.96
N THR A 98 0.01 -5.18 5.26
CA THR A 98 0.55 -6.34 5.93
C THR A 98 -0.59 -6.96 6.73
N SER A 99 -0.81 -8.26 6.58
CA SER A 99 -1.89 -8.97 7.24
C SER A 99 -1.37 -10.11 8.10
N ILE A 100 -2.02 -10.33 9.24
CA ILE A 100 -1.81 -11.48 10.11
C ILE A 100 -3.13 -12.22 10.20
N ILE A 101 -3.15 -13.50 9.83
CA ILE A 101 -4.28 -14.38 10.09
C ILE A 101 -4.00 -15.12 11.38
N VAL A 102 -4.92 -15.01 12.33
CA VAL A 102 -4.92 -15.74 13.59
C VAL A 102 -5.97 -16.85 13.49
N THR A 103 -5.53 -18.08 13.70
CA THR A 103 -6.37 -19.28 13.67
C THR A 103 -7.13 -19.49 14.98
N PRO A 104 -8.11 -20.42 15.03
CA PRO A 104 -8.83 -20.75 16.26
C PRO A 104 -7.91 -21.29 17.37
N SER A 105 -6.80 -21.93 17.01
CA SER A 105 -5.76 -22.39 17.94
C SER A 105 -4.85 -21.26 18.46
N GLY A 106 -4.95 -20.06 17.89
CA GLY A 106 -4.14 -18.89 18.23
C GLY A 106 -2.81 -18.81 17.45
N GLU A 107 -2.59 -19.71 16.49
CA GLU A 107 -1.42 -19.65 15.61
C GLU A 107 -1.55 -18.48 14.62
N GLN A 108 -0.47 -17.72 14.44
CA GLN A 108 -0.43 -16.53 13.61
C GLN A 108 0.33 -16.80 12.31
N TYR A 109 -0.21 -16.31 11.20
CA TYR A 109 0.36 -16.47 9.86
C TYR A 109 0.49 -15.11 9.19
N PHE A 110 1.68 -14.80 8.70
CA PHE A 110 2.06 -13.44 8.32
C PHE A 110 2.18 -13.27 6.81
N MET A 111 1.44 -12.30 6.27
CA MET A 111 1.33 -12.03 4.84
C MET A 111 1.76 -10.60 4.56
N VAL A 112 2.79 -10.46 3.73
CA VAL A 112 3.31 -9.15 3.32
C VAL A 112 2.82 -8.80 1.93
N GLY A 113 2.22 -7.62 1.80
CA GLY A 113 1.73 -7.08 0.54
C GLY A 113 0.30 -7.48 0.20
N ALA A 114 -0.20 -6.87 -0.88
CA ALA A 114 -1.54 -7.13 -1.39
C ALA A 114 -1.59 -8.49 -2.09
N LEU A 115 -1.94 -9.54 -1.34
CA LEU A 115 -2.05 -10.88 -1.91
C LEU A 115 -3.18 -10.97 -2.94
N PRO A 116 -3.01 -11.77 -4.01
CA PRO A 116 -4.10 -12.19 -4.88
C PRO A 116 -5.28 -12.81 -4.13
N ALA A 117 -6.49 -12.59 -4.63
CA ALA A 117 -7.74 -13.04 -4.00
C ALA A 117 -7.79 -14.56 -3.73
N ASP A 118 -7.32 -15.38 -4.69
CA ASP A 118 -7.29 -16.83 -4.58
C ASP A 118 -6.33 -17.33 -3.49
N MET A 119 -5.22 -16.62 -3.29
CA MET A 119 -4.27 -16.89 -2.23
C MET A 119 -4.84 -16.54 -0.87
N LEU A 120 -5.38 -15.32 -0.72
CA LEU A 120 -6.03 -14.89 0.52
C LEU A 120 -7.17 -15.85 0.89
N ASP A 121 -7.95 -16.27 -0.10
CA ASP A 121 -9.03 -17.25 0.07
C ASP A 121 -8.52 -18.59 0.60
N ALA A 122 -7.41 -19.11 0.04
CA ALA A 122 -6.81 -20.36 0.49
C ALA A 122 -6.30 -20.28 1.94
N TYR A 123 -5.69 -19.15 2.32
CA TYR A 123 -5.26 -18.92 3.70
C TYR A 123 -6.43 -18.87 4.67
N VAL A 124 -7.46 -18.08 4.37
CA VAL A 124 -8.64 -17.97 5.24
C VAL A 124 -9.36 -19.31 5.34
N ALA A 125 -9.53 -20.04 4.24
CA ALA A 125 -10.13 -21.37 4.25
C ALA A 125 -9.35 -22.35 5.14
N ALA A 126 -8.02 -22.40 5.00
CA ALA A 126 -7.17 -23.26 5.82
C ALA A 126 -7.18 -22.86 7.30
N ALA A 127 -7.20 -21.56 7.60
CA ALA A 127 -7.29 -21.04 8.96
C ALA A 127 -8.62 -21.37 9.63
N ILE A 128 -9.74 -21.32 8.90
CA ILE A 128 -11.06 -21.71 9.41
C ILE A 128 -11.08 -23.18 9.84
N GLU A 129 -10.40 -24.04 9.08
CA GLU A 129 -10.28 -25.47 9.37
C GLU A 129 -9.15 -25.78 10.38
N ASP A 130 -8.42 -24.76 10.85
CA ASP A 130 -7.26 -24.88 11.75
C ASP A 130 -6.18 -25.84 11.19
N ASP A 131 -6.01 -25.85 9.86
CA ASP A 131 -5.09 -26.75 9.14
C ASP A 131 -3.68 -26.16 9.07
N ALA A 132 -2.94 -26.31 10.17
CA ALA A 132 -1.56 -25.84 10.28
C ALA A 132 -0.64 -26.40 9.18
N ALA A 133 -0.84 -27.64 8.75
CA ALA A 133 -0.02 -28.24 7.70
C ALA A 133 -0.24 -27.54 6.36
N LYS A 134 -1.49 -27.20 6.03
CA LYS A 134 -1.81 -26.45 4.82
C LYS A 134 -1.30 -25.01 4.88
N LEU A 135 -1.39 -24.36 6.03
CA LEU A 135 -0.91 -22.99 6.21
C LEU A 135 0.62 -22.91 6.06
N THR A 136 1.38 -23.84 6.67
CA THR A 136 2.83 -23.94 6.47
C THR A 136 3.21 -24.24 5.01
N GLU A 137 2.43 -25.07 4.30
CA GLU A 137 2.64 -25.31 2.86
C GLU A 137 2.51 -24.01 2.06
N LEU A 138 1.49 -23.21 2.34
CA LEU A 138 1.26 -21.92 1.69
C LEU A 138 2.40 -20.94 1.99
N GLU A 139 2.84 -20.83 3.25
CA GLU A 139 3.97 -19.97 3.62
C GLU A 139 5.25 -20.35 2.86
N GLY A 140 5.54 -21.65 2.79
CA GLY A 140 6.68 -22.16 2.04
C GLY A 140 6.59 -21.91 0.54
N GLN A 141 5.39 -22.00 -0.04
CA GLN A 141 5.15 -21.72 -1.46
C GLN A 141 5.43 -20.26 -1.82
N PHE A 142 5.10 -19.32 -0.93
CA PHE A 142 5.24 -17.89 -1.17
C PHE A 142 6.49 -17.27 -0.52
N GLY A 143 7.25 -18.06 0.24
CA GLY A 143 8.42 -17.58 0.96
C GLY A 143 8.06 -16.53 2.01
N LEU A 144 6.92 -16.70 2.69
CA LEU A 144 6.48 -15.78 3.74
C LEU A 144 7.37 -15.93 4.99
N PRO A 145 7.60 -14.85 5.74
CA PRO A 145 8.31 -14.93 7.01
C PRO A 145 7.45 -15.57 8.09
N ASP A 146 8.09 -16.11 9.13
CA ASP A 146 7.40 -16.47 10.37
C ASP A 146 6.64 -15.25 10.92
N ALA A 147 5.45 -15.50 11.48
CA ALA A 147 4.64 -14.41 11.99
C ALA A 147 5.25 -13.74 13.23
N PRO A 148 5.24 -12.39 13.29
CA PRO A 148 5.48 -11.70 14.54
C PRO A 148 4.36 -12.03 15.54
N ASP A 149 4.69 -12.10 16.82
CA ASP A 149 3.68 -12.20 17.87
C ASP A 149 3.06 -10.82 18.11
N VAL A 150 1.85 -10.60 17.56
CA VAL A 150 1.06 -9.39 17.84
C VAL A 150 -0.15 -9.72 18.73
N PRO A 151 -0.64 -8.76 19.53
CA PRO A 151 -1.94 -8.87 20.19
C PRO A 151 -3.05 -9.17 19.17
N VAL A 152 -3.81 -10.25 19.40
CA VAL A 152 -4.83 -10.75 18.46
C VAL A 152 -5.97 -9.75 18.24
N LEU A 153 -6.51 -9.19 19.32
CA LEU A 153 -7.50 -8.12 19.30
C LEU A 153 -7.23 -7.20 20.49
N GLU A 154 -7.32 -5.91 20.25
CA GLU A 154 -7.11 -4.87 21.26
C GLU A 154 -8.33 -3.98 21.44
N GLU A 155 -8.41 -3.33 22.60
CA GLU A 155 -9.37 -2.23 22.78
C GLU A 155 -9.06 -1.12 21.77
N GLY A 156 -10.09 -0.67 21.05
CA GLY A 156 -9.95 0.35 20.02
C GLY A 156 -9.60 -0.19 18.63
N ASP A 157 -9.48 -1.52 18.44
CA ASP A 157 -9.52 -2.09 17.09
C ASP A 157 -10.88 -1.81 16.45
N HIS A 158 -10.86 -1.35 15.20
CA HIS A 158 -12.07 -1.22 14.39
C HIS A 158 -12.30 -2.54 13.66
N LEU A 159 -13.45 -3.16 13.93
CA LEU A 159 -13.76 -4.52 13.52
C LEU A 159 -14.82 -4.53 12.42
N ARG A 160 -14.62 -5.33 11.36
CA ARG A 160 -15.64 -5.59 10.34
C ARG A 160 -15.85 -7.10 10.22
N GLY A 161 -17.10 -7.54 10.32
CA GLY A 161 -17.45 -8.97 10.39
C GLY A 161 -18.00 -9.35 11.77
N SER A 162 -17.99 -10.64 12.07
CA SER A 162 -18.53 -11.16 13.34
C SER A 162 -17.48 -11.09 14.45
N ILE A 163 -17.75 -10.36 15.53
CA ILE A 163 -16.80 -10.27 16.67
C ILE A 163 -16.53 -11.63 17.35
N ASP A 164 -17.42 -12.61 17.18
CA ASP A 164 -17.28 -13.97 17.70
C ASP A 164 -16.62 -14.92 16.68
N ALA A 165 -16.08 -14.38 15.58
CA ALA A 165 -15.45 -15.18 14.55
C ALA A 165 -14.22 -15.94 15.09
N PRO A 166 -14.07 -17.23 14.73
CA PRO A 166 -12.94 -18.05 15.15
C PRO A 166 -11.61 -17.68 14.44
N VAL A 167 -11.68 -16.97 13.30
CA VAL A 167 -10.50 -16.46 12.59
C VAL A 167 -10.46 -14.93 12.65
N VAL A 168 -9.30 -14.38 12.97
CA VAL A 168 -9.05 -12.93 12.95
C VAL A 168 -8.07 -12.59 11.83
N LEU A 169 -8.42 -11.64 10.99
CA LEU A 169 -7.51 -11.00 10.05
C LEU A 169 -7.16 -9.62 10.60
N ILE A 170 -5.92 -9.45 11.06
CA ILE A 170 -5.38 -8.13 11.45
C ILE A 170 -4.72 -7.55 10.21
N GLU A 171 -5.08 -6.33 9.81
CA GLU A 171 -4.43 -5.63 8.70
C GLU A 171 -3.80 -4.32 9.17
N TYR A 172 -2.50 -4.20 8.96
CA TYR A 172 -1.79 -2.92 9.01
C TYR A 172 -1.85 -2.26 7.65
N SER A 173 -2.52 -1.11 7.60
CA SER A 173 -2.88 -0.47 6.34
C SER A 173 -2.61 1.02 6.36
N ASP A 174 -2.44 1.56 5.16
CA ASP A 174 -2.15 2.97 4.89
C ASP A 174 -3.19 3.50 3.90
N LEU A 175 -3.93 4.53 4.33
CA LEU A 175 -5.04 5.12 3.59
C LEU A 175 -4.65 5.87 2.30
N GLU A 176 -3.36 6.09 2.04
CA GLU A 176 -2.86 6.63 0.78
C GLU A 176 -2.08 5.58 -0.05
N CYS A 177 -1.85 4.38 0.49
CA CYS A 177 -1.09 3.34 -0.19
C CYS A 177 -1.91 2.69 -1.34
N PRO A 178 -1.39 2.71 -2.58
CA PRO A 178 -2.10 2.13 -3.73
C PRO A 178 -2.22 0.59 -3.67
N TYR A 179 -1.37 -0.08 -2.90
CA TYR A 179 -1.50 -1.53 -2.66
C TYR A 179 -2.59 -1.82 -1.63
N CYS A 180 -2.70 -1.02 -0.58
CA CYS A 180 -3.80 -1.11 0.39
C CYS A 180 -5.15 -0.86 -0.31
N LYS A 181 -5.23 0.17 -1.15
CA LYS A 181 -6.40 0.46 -2.00
C LYS A 181 -6.84 -0.73 -2.85
N ARG A 182 -5.89 -1.48 -3.41
CA ARG A 182 -6.17 -2.69 -4.21
C ARG A 182 -6.58 -3.88 -3.35
N PHE A 183 -6.02 -4.00 -2.15
CA PHE A 183 -6.27 -5.12 -1.24
C PHE A 183 -7.60 -5.01 -0.51
N HIS A 184 -8.02 -3.78 -0.18
CA HIS A 184 -9.29 -3.45 0.48
C HIS A 184 -10.51 -4.20 -0.08
N PRO A 185 -10.80 -4.19 -1.39
CA PRO A 185 -11.94 -4.95 -1.94
C PRO A 185 -11.77 -6.48 -1.85
N GLU A 186 -10.55 -7.00 -1.78
CA GLU A 186 -10.32 -8.45 -1.62
C GLU A 186 -10.66 -8.89 -0.20
N VAL A 187 -10.23 -8.13 0.82
CA VAL A 187 -10.59 -8.41 2.21
C VAL A 187 -12.09 -8.26 2.43
N LYS A 188 -12.73 -7.22 1.85
CA LYS A 188 -14.20 -7.06 1.87
C LYS A 188 -14.91 -8.30 1.33
N GLN A 189 -14.50 -8.80 0.17
CA GLN A 189 -15.06 -10.02 -0.42
C GLN A 189 -14.87 -11.23 0.50
N MET A 190 -13.75 -11.34 1.22
CA MET A 190 -13.54 -12.44 2.18
C MET A 190 -14.47 -12.34 3.38
N ILE A 191 -14.65 -11.15 3.96
CA ILE A 191 -15.60 -10.93 5.06
C ILE A 191 -17.03 -11.29 4.62
N GLU A 192 -17.43 -10.89 3.41
CA GLU A 192 -18.74 -11.25 2.84
C GLU A 192 -18.88 -12.76 2.59
N LYS A 193 -17.84 -13.40 2.05
CA LYS A 193 -17.83 -14.83 1.70
C LYS A 193 -17.92 -15.73 2.92
N TYR A 194 -17.13 -15.43 3.95
CA TYR A 194 -16.96 -16.29 5.13
C TYR A 194 -17.86 -15.90 6.30
N GLY A 195 -18.44 -14.70 6.29
CA GLY A 195 -19.49 -14.28 7.20
C GLY A 195 -19.05 -14.34 8.67
N ASP A 196 -19.71 -15.20 9.45
CA ASP A 196 -19.46 -15.36 10.88
C ASP A 196 -18.16 -16.08 11.23
N LYS A 197 -17.41 -16.55 10.22
CA LYS A 197 -16.17 -17.29 10.42
C LYS A 197 -14.91 -16.43 10.49
N ILE A 198 -15.00 -15.16 10.09
CA ILE A 198 -13.86 -14.24 10.02
C ILE A 198 -14.26 -12.85 10.55
N VAL A 199 -13.32 -12.21 11.26
CA VAL A 199 -13.38 -10.79 11.60
C VAL A 199 -12.13 -10.09 11.12
N TRP A 200 -12.30 -8.90 10.56
CA TRP A 200 -11.20 -8.04 10.13
C TRP A 200 -10.98 -6.94 11.16
N ALA A 201 -9.80 -6.90 11.75
CA ALA A 201 -9.29 -5.82 12.59
C ALA A 201 -8.37 -4.91 11.76
N TYR A 202 -8.72 -3.63 11.67
CA TYR A 202 -7.90 -2.63 10.97
C TYR A 202 -6.95 -1.93 11.94
N ARG A 203 -5.68 -1.82 11.57
CA ARG A 203 -4.64 -1.08 12.31
C ARG A 203 -3.90 -0.11 11.39
N HIS A 204 -3.58 1.06 11.91
CA HIS A 204 -2.91 2.11 11.14
C HIS A 204 -1.41 1.86 10.97
N PHE A 205 -0.91 2.03 9.76
CA PHE A 205 0.52 2.08 9.47
C PHE A 205 0.81 3.18 8.42
N PRO A 206 0.69 4.46 8.77
CA PRO A 206 0.91 5.54 7.82
C PRO A 206 2.39 5.63 7.44
N LEU A 207 2.72 5.45 6.16
CA LEU A 207 4.07 5.55 5.61
C LEU A 207 4.42 7.02 5.32
N GLU A 208 4.48 7.85 6.37
CA GLU A 208 4.60 9.32 6.30
C GLU A 208 5.78 9.84 5.45
N ALA A 209 6.82 9.02 5.28
CA ALA A 209 7.99 9.36 4.45
C ALA A 209 7.68 9.44 2.95
N ILE A 210 6.63 8.72 2.49
CA ILE A 210 6.27 8.63 1.07
C ILE A 210 4.79 8.94 0.81
N HIS A 211 3.96 8.97 1.85
CA HIS A 211 2.53 9.22 1.80
C HIS A 211 2.17 10.38 2.75
N SER A 212 2.11 11.61 2.22
CA SER A 212 1.89 12.83 3.01
C SER A 212 0.50 12.95 3.64
N SER A 213 -0.49 12.28 3.05
CA SER A 213 -1.89 12.25 3.44
C SER A 213 -2.22 11.04 4.34
N ALA A 214 -1.37 10.01 4.38
CA ALA A 214 -1.59 8.79 5.17
C ALA A 214 -1.94 9.08 6.64
N ARG A 215 -1.11 9.83 7.36
CA ARG A 215 -1.38 10.18 8.76
C ARG A 215 -2.62 11.05 8.93
N PRO A 216 -2.80 12.16 8.19
CA PRO A 216 -4.04 12.94 8.25
C PRO A 216 -5.30 12.11 8.01
N LEU A 217 -5.28 11.18 7.04
CA LEU A 217 -6.39 10.30 6.74
C LEU A 217 -6.63 9.29 7.88
N ALA A 218 -5.56 8.71 8.45
CA ALA A 218 -5.64 7.79 9.59
C ALA A 218 -6.26 8.47 10.82
N GLU A 219 -5.75 9.63 11.21
CA GLU A 219 -6.30 10.42 12.33
C GLU A 219 -7.74 10.88 12.04
N GLY A 220 -8.06 11.17 10.77
CA GLY A 220 -9.41 11.46 10.33
C GLY A 220 -10.36 10.29 10.51
N SER A 221 -9.94 9.06 10.19
CA SER A 221 -10.75 7.86 10.37
C SER A 221 -11.04 7.58 11.86
N GLU A 222 -10.08 7.82 12.76
CA GLU A 222 -10.31 7.74 14.21
C GLU A 222 -11.30 8.81 14.69
N CYS A 223 -11.24 10.01 14.13
CA CYS A 223 -12.24 11.03 14.39
C CYS A 223 -13.63 10.66 13.87
N ALA A 224 -13.72 9.97 12.73
CA ALA A 224 -14.98 9.41 12.25
C ALA A 224 -15.53 8.39 13.24
N ALA A 225 -14.67 7.50 13.76
CA ALA A 225 -15.04 6.52 14.78
C ALA A 225 -15.54 7.17 16.08
N GLN A 226 -14.87 8.21 16.58
CA GLN A 226 -15.30 8.90 17.81
C GLN A 226 -16.66 9.58 17.67
N LEU A 227 -16.99 10.06 16.46
CA LEU A 227 -18.22 10.81 16.21
C LEU A 227 -19.41 9.93 15.81
N GLY A 228 -19.18 8.74 15.27
CA GLY A 228 -20.25 7.87 14.79
C GLY A 228 -20.02 6.38 14.95
N GLY A 229 -19.04 5.99 15.77
CA GLY A 229 -18.71 4.60 16.05
C GLY A 229 -17.99 3.89 14.91
N ASN A 230 -17.82 2.57 15.09
CA ASN A 230 -17.16 1.68 14.15
C ASN A 230 -17.75 1.76 12.73
N ASP A 231 -19.06 1.96 12.58
CA ASP A 231 -19.70 2.11 11.27
C ASP A 231 -19.14 3.33 10.51
N LYS A 232 -18.94 4.47 11.20
CA LYS A 232 -18.36 5.67 10.57
C LYS A 232 -16.87 5.57 10.31
N PHE A 233 -16.13 4.81 11.13
CA PHE A 233 -14.76 4.44 10.77
C PHE A 233 -14.73 3.74 9.41
N TRP A 234 -15.56 2.71 9.27
CA TRP A 234 -15.58 1.87 8.08
C TRP A 234 -16.13 2.56 6.84
N GLU A 235 -17.17 3.39 6.96
CA GLU A 235 -17.62 4.24 5.86
C GLU A 235 -16.51 5.21 5.40
N TYR A 236 -15.74 5.76 6.34
CA TYR A 236 -14.63 6.66 6.04
C TYR A 236 -13.51 5.93 5.29
N VAL A 237 -13.06 4.78 5.80
CA VAL A 237 -12.03 3.95 5.17
C VAL A 237 -12.47 3.47 3.78
N ASP A 238 -13.72 3.00 3.64
CA ASP A 238 -14.28 2.60 2.36
C ASP A 238 -14.27 3.75 1.36
N TYR A 239 -14.71 4.94 1.76
CA TYR A 239 -14.71 6.09 0.87
C TYR A 239 -13.31 6.43 0.36
N VAL A 240 -12.31 6.41 1.24
CA VAL A 240 -10.91 6.72 0.89
C VAL A 240 -10.34 5.72 -0.11
N PHE A 241 -10.60 4.42 0.07
CA PHE A 241 -10.07 3.42 -0.85
C PHE A 241 -10.90 3.26 -2.13
N GLU A 242 -12.17 3.64 -2.14
CA GLU A 242 -13.06 3.45 -3.30
C GLU A 242 -13.15 4.68 -4.22
N ASN A 243 -12.55 5.82 -3.85
CA ASN A 243 -12.52 7.06 -4.63
C ASN A 243 -11.09 7.57 -4.80
#